data_AF-A0A0G1N2Z9-F1
#
_entry.id   AF-A0A0G1N2Z9-F1
#
_cell.length_a   1.000
_cell.length_b   1.000
_cell.length_c   1.000
_cell.angle_alpha   90.00
_cell.angle_beta   90.00
_cell.angle_gamma   90.00
#
_symmetry.space_group_name_H-M   'P 1'
#
loop_
_entity.id
_entity.type
_entity.pdbx_description
1 polymer ?
#
loop_
_entity_poly.entity_id
_entity_poly.type
_entity_poly.pdbx_seq_one_letter_code
_entity_poly.pdbx_strand_id
1 'polypeptide(L)'
;MGDNLLSKVLTITILLYWPISFLLANNPKDFITSFFPNVVFIICISLYQKGVRWWTAPLLTLGLVNPVLMIFPLFVAAFCFWLKPTKVNLAILFLAVMISLTQLNTFYQHSVFKYDRDTYQRKIEQGYLYPNVFLARVFQNKLTIYLERISFNFFALLDPNNYFFSFHPREIVGDNQNLDKFPFWAIAFLLIGLFKMRRLKRRDWFLLIILTALIINLSILAKFDRHDLVLYLPLSLVIISGLRKLSSSWVQIVLLLITAVEYLRLIFRYA
;
A
#
# COMPACT_ATOMS: atom_id res chain seq x y z
N MET A 1 -16.83 16.12 -20.36
CA MET A 1 -15.91 17.19 -19.94
C MET A 1 -14.52 16.77 -20.36
N GLY A 2 -13.93 17.41 -21.35
CA GLY A 2 -12.56 17.12 -21.76
C GLY A 2 -11.59 17.50 -20.65
N ASP A 3 -10.65 16.62 -20.32
CA ASP A 3 -9.60 16.92 -19.36
C ASP A 3 -8.77 18.10 -19.91
N ASN A 4 -8.85 19.26 -19.24
CA ASN A 4 -8.02 20.42 -19.55
C ASN A 4 -6.53 20.02 -19.44
N LEU A 5 -5.67 20.63 -20.26
CA LEU A 5 -4.22 20.40 -20.29
C LEU A 5 -3.62 20.40 -18.88
N LEU A 6 -4.06 21.34 -18.05
CA LEU A 6 -3.57 21.51 -16.68
C LEU A 6 -3.89 20.29 -15.78
N SER A 7 -5.06 19.69 -15.92
CA SER A 7 -5.40 18.44 -15.21
C SER A 7 -4.56 17.26 -15.68
N LYS A 8 -4.13 17.22 -16.94
CA LYS A 8 -3.24 16.17 -17.47
C LYS A 8 -1.83 16.31 -16.90
N VAL A 9 -1.30 17.54 -16.88
CA VAL A 9 0.01 17.84 -16.27
C VAL A 9 0.02 17.46 -14.79
N LEU A 10 -1.02 17.83 -14.04
CA LEU A 10 -1.16 17.41 -12.64
C LEU A 10 -1.27 15.89 -12.47
N THR A 11 -1.98 15.21 -13.35
CA THR A 11 -2.07 13.75 -13.32
C THR A 11 -0.69 13.11 -13.50
N ILE A 12 0.10 13.61 -14.46
CA ILE A 12 1.44 13.10 -14.74
C ILE A 12 2.37 13.37 -13.56
N THR A 13 2.37 14.58 -13.02
CA THR A 13 3.21 14.94 -11.86
C THR A 13 2.84 14.10 -10.64
N ILE A 14 1.56 13.92 -10.31
CA ILE A 14 1.16 13.04 -9.20
C ILE A 14 1.61 11.59 -9.43
N LEU A 15 1.54 11.08 -10.67
CA LEU A 15 1.97 9.71 -11.01
C LEU A 15 3.48 9.52 -11.05
N LEU A 16 4.27 10.57 -11.23
CA LEU A 16 5.72 10.49 -11.30
C LEU A 16 6.42 10.87 -9.99
N TYR A 17 5.72 11.42 -9.01
CA TYR A 17 6.33 11.99 -7.81
C TYR A 17 7.14 10.98 -7.00
N TRP A 18 6.55 9.89 -6.49
CA TRP A 18 7.33 8.89 -5.75
C TRP A 18 8.31 8.08 -6.61
N PRO A 19 8.02 7.68 -7.86
CA PRO A 19 9.00 6.99 -8.68
C PRO A 19 10.27 7.81 -8.87
N ILE A 20 10.13 9.12 -9.09
CA ILE A 20 11.28 10.03 -9.18
C ILE A 20 11.97 10.16 -7.82
N SER A 21 11.23 10.37 -6.73
CA SER A 21 11.81 10.41 -5.37
C SER A 21 12.60 9.14 -5.04
N PHE A 22 12.00 7.97 -5.25
CA PHE A 22 12.60 6.68 -4.96
C PHE A 22 13.84 6.44 -5.82
N LEU A 23 13.76 6.74 -7.13
CA LEU A 23 14.87 6.59 -8.05
C LEU A 23 16.07 7.47 -7.67
N LEU A 24 15.81 8.69 -7.20
CA LEU A 24 16.85 9.61 -6.75
C LEU A 24 17.43 9.23 -5.37
N ALA A 25 16.61 8.64 -4.50
CA ALA A 25 17.01 8.25 -3.16
C ALA A 25 17.69 6.88 -3.04
N ASN A 26 17.57 6.00 -4.05
CA ASN A 26 17.99 4.59 -3.96
C ASN A 26 18.77 4.10 -5.19
N ASN A 27 19.37 2.92 -5.07
CA ASN A 27 20.04 2.26 -6.19
C ASN A 27 19.02 1.84 -7.27
N PRO A 28 19.41 1.86 -8.57
CA PRO A 28 18.54 1.44 -9.67
C PRO A 28 18.00 0.01 -9.54
N LYS A 29 18.75 -0.90 -8.91
CA LYS A 29 18.31 -2.29 -8.68
C LYS A 29 17.14 -2.38 -7.70
N ASP A 30 17.18 -1.58 -6.63
CA ASP A 30 16.12 -1.52 -5.62
C ASP A 30 14.86 -0.86 -6.19
N PHE A 31 15.03 0.08 -7.12
CA PHE A 31 13.92 0.70 -7.85
C PHE A 31 13.16 -0.33 -8.69
N ILE A 32 13.84 -1.16 -9.48
CA ILE A 32 13.18 -2.14 -10.35
C ILE A 32 12.36 -3.14 -9.54
N THR A 33 12.94 -3.68 -8.46
CA THR A 33 12.26 -4.68 -7.61
C THR A 33 11.04 -4.08 -6.90
N SER A 34 11.16 -2.85 -6.42
CA SER A 34 10.08 -2.15 -5.69
C SER A 34 9.01 -1.60 -6.64
N PHE A 35 9.35 -1.27 -7.88
CA PHE A 35 8.41 -0.73 -8.87
C PHE A 35 7.68 -1.83 -9.66
N PHE A 36 8.21 -3.05 -9.74
CA PHE A 36 7.59 -4.18 -10.44
C PHE A 36 6.10 -4.39 -10.09
N PRO A 37 5.67 -4.35 -8.80
CA PRO A 37 4.26 -4.45 -8.45
C PRO A 37 3.36 -3.39 -9.10
N ASN A 38 3.85 -2.16 -9.23
CA ASN A 38 3.11 -1.08 -9.89
C ASN A 38 2.94 -1.36 -11.39
N VAL A 39 3.93 -1.94 -12.05
CA VAL A 39 3.82 -2.36 -13.47
C VAL A 39 2.74 -3.42 -13.63
N VAL A 40 2.72 -4.44 -12.76
CA VAL A 40 1.68 -5.49 -12.77
C VAL A 40 0.29 -4.89 -12.55
N PHE A 41 0.14 -3.90 -11.66
CA PHE A 41 -1.13 -3.19 -11.49
C PHE A 41 -1.59 -2.44 -12.72
N ILE A 42 -0.69 -1.76 -13.43
CA ILE A 42 -1.01 -1.07 -14.69
C ILE A 42 -1.53 -2.09 -15.72
N ILE A 43 -0.90 -3.27 -15.81
CA ILE A 43 -1.34 -4.35 -16.68
C ILE A 43 -2.75 -4.81 -16.29
N CYS A 44 -3.00 -5.08 -15.00
CA CYS A 44 -4.32 -5.48 -14.51
C CYS A 44 -5.41 -4.44 -14.80
N ILE A 45 -5.12 -3.16 -14.58
CA ILE A 45 -6.05 -2.05 -14.88
C ILE A 45 -6.36 -2.01 -16.38
N SER A 46 -5.34 -2.16 -17.23
CA SER A 46 -5.50 -2.17 -18.69
C SER A 46 -6.36 -3.35 -19.17
N LEU A 47 -6.10 -4.56 -18.67
CA LEU A 47 -6.90 -5.76 -18.96
C LEU A 47 -8.34 -5.60 -18.47
N TYR A 48 -8.53 -5.05 -17.27
CA TYR A 48 -9.86 -4.78 -16.71
C TYR A 48 -10.67 -3.83 -17.59
N GLN A 49 -10.06 -2.73 -18.05
CA GLN A 49 -10.70 -1.74 -18.92
C GLN A 49 -11.10 -2.35 -20.28
N LYS A 50 -10.31 -3.29 -20.81
CA LYS A 50 -10.62 -4.05 -22.03
C LYS A 50 -11.69 -5.13 -21.82
N GLY A 51 -12.20 -5.33 -20.60
CA GLY A 51 -13.24 -6.33 -20.29
C GLY A 51 -12.73 -7.77 -20.31
N VAL A 52 -11.41 -7.98 -20.20
CA VAL A 52 -10.75 -9.28 -20.27
C VAL A 52 -11.07 -10.09 -19.00
N ARG A 53 -11.64 -11.29 -19.12
CA ARG A 53 -12.21 -12.05 -17.96
C ARG A 53 -11.21 -12.36 -16.83
N TRP A 54 -10.03 -12.83 -17.21
CA TRP A 54 -8.83 -13.16 -16.43
C TRP A 54 -7.92 -11.97 -16.08
N TRP A 55 -8.46 -10.75 -15.97
CA TRP A 55 -7.67 -9.54 -15.70
C TRP A 55 -6.91 -9.56 -14.35
N THR A 56 -7.32 -10.38 -13.37
CA THR A 56 -6.62 -10.57 -12.08
C THR A 56 -5.42 -11.52 -12.15
N ALA A 57 -5.31 -12.33 -13.20
CA ALA A 57 -4.26 -13.35 -13.29
C ALA A 57 -2.83 -12.80 -13.17
N PRO A 58 -2.49 -11.61 -13.72
CA PRO A 58 -1.14 -11.05 -13.54
C PRO A 58 -0.78 -10.79 -12.08
N LEU A 59 -1.76 -10.54 -11.18
CA LEU A 59 -1.47 -10.35 -9.75
C LEU A 59 -0.84 -11.58 -9.10
N LEU A 60 -1.10 -12.79 -9.63
CA LEU A 60 -0.49 -14.03 -9.14
C LEU A 60 1.04 -13.99 -9.23
N THR A 61 1.58 -13.27 -10.22
CA THR A 61 3.03 -13.10 -10.38
C THR A 61 3.67 -12.35 -9.21
N LEU A 62 2.91 -11.51 -8.49
CA LEU A 62 3.43 -10.76 -7.35
C LEU A 62 3.81 -11.67 -6.20
N GLY A 63 2.97 -12.67 -5.89
CA GLY A 63 3.27 -13.65 -4.84
C GLY A 63 4.45 -14.56 -5.19
N LEU A 64 4.71 -14.77 -6.49
CA LEU A 64 5.86 -15.55 -6.96
C LEU A 64 7.18 -14.77 -6.92
N VAL A 65 7.16 -13.50 -7.38
CA VAL A 65 8.36 -12.66 -7.48
C VAL A 65 8.74 -12.08 -6.13
N ASN A 66 7.75 -11.68 -5.34
CA ASN A 66 7.96 -11.11 -4.02
C ASN A 66 7.07 -11.84 -2.99
N PRO A 67 7.62 -12.84 -2.28
CA PRO A 67 6.86 -13.62 -1.29
C PRO A 67 6.21 -12.77 -0.20
N VAL A 68 6.73 -11.58 0.09
CA VAL A 68 6.15 -10.60 1.01
C VAL A 68 4.74 -10.16 0.59
N LEU A 69 4.44 -10.19 -0.71
CA LEU A 69 3.12 -9.87 -1.28
C LEU A 69 2.27 -11.10 -1.52
N MET A 70 2.60 -12.27 -0.96
CA MET A 70 1.88 -13.53 -1.20
C MET A 70 0.40 -13.47 -0.80
N ILE A 71 0.09 -12.79 0.30
CA ILE A 71 -1.29 -12.70 0.82
C ILE A 71 -2.16 -11.80 -0.07
N PHE A 72 -1.57 -10.78 -0.69
CA PHE A 72 -2.27 -9.82 -1.55
C PHE A 72 -3.08 -10.45 -2.71
N PRO A 73 -2.50 -11.25 -3.64
CA PRO A 73 -3.25 -11.84 -4.74
C PRO A 73 -4.31 -12.84 -4.24
N LEU A 74 -4.06 -13.52 -3.11
CA LEU A 74 -5.04 -14.40 -2.47
C LEU A 74 -6.28 -13.62 -2.03
N PHE A 75 -6.11 -12.50 -1.33
CA PHE A 75 -7.23 -11.64 -0.92
C PHE A 75 -8.00 -11.08 -2.11
N VAL A 76 -7.31 -10.58 -3.13
CA VAL A 76 -7.97 -10.04 -4.33
C VAL A 76 -8.75 -11.13 -5.06
N ALA A 77 -8.18 -12.33 -5.22
CA ALA A 77 -8.85 -13.45 -5.85
C ALA A 77 -10.08 -13.92 -5.06
N ALA A 78 -9.95 -14.06 -3.73
CA ALA A 78 -11.04 -14.44 -2.84
C ALA A 78 -12.19 -13.43 -2.91
N PHE A 79 -11.87 -12.14 -2.87
CA PHE A 79 -12.87 -11.08 -2.97
C PHE A 79 -13.55 -11.05 -4.35
N CYS A 80 -12.80 -11.20 -5.43
CA CYS A 80 -13.36 -11.28 -6.78
C CYS A 80 -14.28 -12.49 -6.96
N PHE A 81 -13.93 -13.64 -6.38
CA PHE A 81 -14.77 -14.82 -6.37
C PHE A 81 -16.05 -14.59 -5.55
N TRP A 82 -15.94 -14.00 -4.36
CA TRP A 82 -17.09 -13.67 -3.51
C TRP A 82 -18.08 -12.73 -4.22
N LEU A 83 -17.59 -11.69 -4.90
CA LEU A 83 -18.44 -10.79 -5.68
C LEU A 83 -19.10 -11.46 -6.88
N LYS A 84 -18.38 -12.34 -7.57
CA LYS A 84 -18.83 -13.01 -8.81
C LYS A 84 -18.24 -14.41 -8.91
N PRO A 85 -18.96 -15.45 -8.44
CA PRO A 85 -18.46 -16.81 -8.46
C PRO A 85 -18.50 -17.39 -9.88
N THR A 86 -17.44 -17.15 -10.65
CA THR A 86 -17.25 -17.70 -12.00
C THR A 86 -16.16 -18.75 -11.99
N LYS A 87 -16.18 -19.70 -12.96
CA LYS A 87 -15.12 -20.71 -13.12
C LYS A 87 -13.72 -20.09 -13.24
N VAL A 88 -13.63 -18.93 -13.90
CA VAL A 88 -12.38 -18.17 -14.04
C VAL A 88 -11.88 -17.65 -12.69
N ASN A 89 -12.76 -17.02 -11.88
CA ASN A 89 -12.38 -16.54 -10.56
C ASN A 89 -12.03 -17.68 -9.60
N LEU A 90 -12.72 -18.81 -9.69
CA LEU A 90 -12.40 -20.00 -8.91
C LEU A 90 -11.02 -20.56 -9.28
N ALA A 91 -10.70 -20.64 -10.58
CA ALA A 91 -9.38 -21.08 -11.04
C ALA A 91 -8.25 -20.14 -10.57
N ILE A 92 -8.47 -18.83 -10.64
CA ILE A 92 -7.49 -17.83 -10.16
C ILE A 92 -7.31 -17.93 -8.64
N LEU A 93 -8.39 -18.10 -7.88
CA LEU A 93 -8.33 -18.31 -6.43
C LEU A 93 -7.58 -19.60 -6.09
N PHE A 94 -7.89 -20.70 -6.78
CA PHE A 94 -7.17 -21.97 -6.61
C PHE A 94 -5.68 -21.82 -6.89
N LEU A 95 -5.30 -21.17 -7.99
CA LEU A 95 -3.90 -20.88 -8.31
C LEU A 95 -3.24 -19.98 -7.25
N ALA A 96 -3.94 -18.96 -6.75
CA ALA A 96 -3.43 -18.10 -5.68
C ALA A 96 -3.15 -18.89 -4.39
N VAL A 97 -4.04 -19.83 -4.03
CA VAL A 97 -3.83 -20.74 -2.89
C VAL A 97 -2.61 -21.62 -3.13
N MET A 98 -2.49 -22.26 -4.30
CA MET A 98 -1.34 -23.10 -4.62
C MET A 98 -0.01 -22.34 -4.57
N ILE A 99 0.04 -21.14 -5.14
CA ILE A 99 1.22 -20.25 -5.07
C ILE A 99 1.52 -19.85 -3.62
N SER A 100 0.48 -19.58 -2.83
CA SER A 100 0.67 -19.22 -1.42
C SER A 100 1.24 -20.38 -0.61
N LEU A 101 0.81 -21.61 -0.89
CA LEU A 101 1.34 -22.81 -0.22
C LEU A 101 2.83 -23.03 -0.54
N THR A 102 3.28 -22.77 -1.77
CA THR A 102 4.70 -22.92 -2.14
C THR A 102 5.60 -21.86 -1.51
N GLN A 103 5.07 -20.66 -1.26
CA GLN A 103 5.83 -19.53 -0.69
C GLN A 103 5.66 -19.38 0.83
N LEU A 104 4.87 -20.24 1.48
CA LEU A 104 4.49 -20.11 2.88
C LEU A 104 5.70 -20.00 3.83
N ASN A 105 6.73 -20.82 3.62
CA ASN A 105 7.93 -20.82 4.45
C ASN A 105 8.70 -19.50 4.33
N THR A 106 8.84 -18.98 3.11
CA THR A 106 9.52 -17.70 2.86
C THR A 106 8.70 -16.55 3.45
N PHE A 107 7.38 -16.53 3.22
CA PHE A 107 6.48 -15.53 3.79
C PHE A 107 6.54 -15.52 5.32
N TYR A 108 6.54 -16.70 5.97
CA TYR A 108 6.63 -16.82 7.42
C TYR A 108 7.85 -16.06 7.98
N GLN A 109 9.00 -16.12 7.30
CA GLN A 109 10.22 -15.42 7.71
C GLN A 109 10.12 -13.88 7.67
N HIS A 110 9.19 -13.35 6.87
CA HIS A 110 8.95 -11.90 6.75
C HIS A 110 7.70 -11.44 7.51
N SER A 111 6.91 -12.36 8.05
CA SER A 111 5.65 -12.07 8.74
C SER A 111 5.84 -11.74 10.22
N VAL A 112 4.82 -11.10 10.82
CA VAL A 112 4.73 -10.88 12.28
C VAL A 112 4.73 -12.20 13.09
N PHE A 113 4.47 -13.34 12.44
CA PHE A 113 4.41 -14.65 13.08
C PHE A 113 5.79 -15.25 13.33
N LYS A 114 6.85 -14.66 12.77
CA LYS A 114 8.22 -15.05 13.09
C LYS A 114 8.47 -14.80 14.58
N TYR A 115 9.03 -15.82 15.24
CA TYR A 115 9.34 -15.73 16.65
C TYR A 115 10.39 -14.64 16.91
N ASP A 116 10.02 -13.67 17.75
CA ASP A 116 10.86 -12.57 18.20
C ASP A 116 11.14 -12.76 19.69
N ARG A 117 12.38 -13.17 20.00
CA ARG A 117 12.80 -13.52 21.35
C ARG A 117 12.71 -12.33 22.29
N ASP A 118 13.12 -11.14 21.84
CA ASP A 118 13.24 -9.95 22.67
C ASP A 118 11.85 -9.43 23.06
N THR A 119 10.93 -9.41 22.11
CA THR A 119 9.54 -9.01 22.36
C THR A 119 8.83 -9.98 23.28
N TYR A 120 9.09 -11.28 23.10
CA TYR A 120 8.53 -12.31 23.97
C TYR A 120 9.05 -12.19 25.40
N GLN A 121 10.35 -11.93 25.58
CA GLN A 121 10.97 -11.77 26.89
C GLN A 121 10.43 -10.54 27.64
N ARG A 122 10.28 -9.40 26.95
CA ARG A 122 9.65 -8.20 27.54
C ARG A 122 8.22 -8.45 28.01
N LYS A 123 7.43 -9.26 27.29
CA LYS A 123 6.07 -9.62 27.74
C LYS A 123 6.05 -10.54 28.94
N ILE A 124 7.01 -11.46 29.05
CA ILE A 124 7.19 -12.27 30.27
C ILE A 124 7.52 -11.34 31.45
N GLU A 125 8.44 -10.40 31.26
CA GLU A 125 8.80 -9.40 32.28
C GLU A 125 7.58 -8.58 32.72
N GLN A 126 6.78 -8.10 31.77
CA GLN A 126 5.50 -7.42 32.06
C GLN A 126 4.46 -8.32 32.72
N GLY A 127 4.49 -9.63 32.47
CA GLY A 127 3.62 -10.61 33.10
C GLY A 127 3.81 -10.69 34.61
N TYR A 128 5.04 -10.49 35.10
CA TYR A 128 5.34 -10.46 36.55
C TYR A 128 4.77 -9.23 37.26
N LEU A 129 4.33 -8.20 36.52
CA LEU A 129 3.68 -7.02 37.09
C LEU A 129 2.23 -7.29 37.49
N TYR A 130 1.64 -8.40 37.06
CA TYR A 130 0.27 -8.77 37.41
C TYR A 130 0.23 -9.54 38.74
N PRO A 131 -0.71 -9.20 39.64
CA PRO A 131 -0.82 -9.86 40.93
C PRO A 131 -1.30 -11.33 40.83
N ASN A 132 -1.84 -11.75 39.67
CA ASN A 132 -2.35 -13.08 39.45
C ASN A 132 -1.86 -13.65 38.11
N VAL A 133 -1.30 -14.86 38.14
CA VAL A 133 -0.82 -15.62 36.97
C VAL A 133 -1.92 -15.84 35.92
N PHE A 134 -3.18 -16.03 36.34
CA PHE A 134 -4.29 -16.19 35.42
C PHE A 134 -4.53 -14.92 34.60
N LEU A 135 -4.55 -13.75 35.24
CA LEU A 135 -4.66 -12.45 34.55
C LEU A 135 -3.47 -12.25 33.61
N ALA A 136 -2.26 -12.54 34.07
CA ALA A 136 -1.06 -12.47 33.23
C ALA A 136 -1.20 -13.35 31.96
N ARG A 137 -1.71 -14.58 32.08
CA ARG A 137 -1.91 -15.48 30.94
C ARG A 137 -3.01 -15.02 29.98
N VAL A 138 -4.08 -14.40 30.49
CA VAL A 138 -5.17 -13.88 29.65
C VAL A 138 -4.69 -12.67 28.84
N PHE A 139 -4.01 -11.72 29.48
CA PHE A 139 -3.62 -10.46 28.85
C PHE A 139 -2.28 -10.54 28.09
N GLN A 140 -1.30 -11.30 28.60
CA GLN A 140 0.04 -11.44 27.99
C GLN A 140 0.19 -12.75 27.21
N ASN A 141 -0.82 -13.12 26.43
CA ASN A 141 -0.74 -14.30 25.57
C ASN A 141 0.02 -14.02 24.25
N LYS A 142 0.43 -15.09 23.56
CA LYS A 142 1.15 -14.99 22.27
C LYS A 142 0.32 -14.32 21.18
N LEU A 143 -0.99 -14.52 21.19
CA LEU A 143 -1.91 -13.91 20.22
C LEU A 143 -1.89 -12.38 20.34
N THR A 144 -1.83 -11.85 21.57
CA THR A 144 -1.75 -10.41 21.83
C THR A 144 -0.52 -9.79 21.16
N ILE A 145 0.64 -10.48 21.11
CA ILE A 145 1.83 -9.99 20.41
C ILE A 145 1.55 -9.78 18.91
N TYR A 146 0.95 -10.79 18.28
CA TYR A 146 0.65 -10.72 16.85
C TYR A 146 -0.41 -9.67 16.56
N LEU A 147 -1.48 -9.61 17.37
CA LEU A 147 -2.55 -8.62 17.20
C LEU A 147 -2.06 -7.19 17.42
N GLU A 148 -1.23 -6.93 18.42
CA GLU A 148 -0.63 -5.61 18.65
C GLU A 148 0.22 -5.18 17.46
N ARG A 149 1.09 -6.07 16.94
CA ARG A 149 1.93 -5.76 15.77
C ARG A 149 1.10 -5.52 14.51
N ILE A 150 0.13 -6.38 14.23
CA ILE A 150 -0.76 -6.21 13.07
C ILE A 150 -1.55 -4.90 13.21
N SER A 151 -2.07 -4.61 14.39
CA SER A 151 -2.84 -3.38 14.64
C SER A 151 -1.94 -2.15 14.49
N PHE A 152 -0.73 -2.18 15.04
CA PHE A 152 0.25 -1.10 14.90
C PHE A 152 0.56 -0.85 13.42
N ASN A 153 0.92 -1.88 12.66
CA ASN A 153 1.20 -1.76 11.23
C ASN A 153 -0.03 -1.27 10.45
N PHE A 154 -1.22 -1.78 10.77
CA PHE A 154 -2.46 -1.39 10.11
C PHE A 154 -2.78 0.10 10.32
N PHE A 155 -2.67 0.59 11.57
CA PHE A 155 -2.89 1.99 11.86
C PHE A 155 -1.78 2.88 11.30
N ALA A 156 -0.53 2.43 11.27
CA ALA A 156 0.54 3.14 10.62
C ALA A 156 0.30 3.26 9.09
N LEU A 157 -0.11 2.19 8.42
CA LEU A 157 -0.46 2.19 7.00
C LEU A 157 -1.71 3.01 6.65
N LEU A 158 -2.54 3.35 7.65
CA LEU A 158 -3.69 4.24 7.47
C LEU A 158 -3.40 5.67 7.88
N ASP A 159 -2.31 5.93 8.59
CA ASP A 159 -1.95 7.26 9.05
C ASP A 159 -1.55 8.14 7.84
N PRO A 160 -2.30 9.21 7.53
CA PRO A 160 -1.93 10.13 6.45
C PRO A 160 -0.56 10.77 6.66
N ASN A 161 -0.05 10.81 7.91
CA ASN A 161 1.30 11.28 8.20
C ASN A 161 2.36 10.48 7.45
N ASN A 162 2.16 9.18 7.22
CA ASN A 162 3.12 8.37 6.47
C ASN A 162 3.20 8.74 4.98
N TYR A 163 2.14 9.32 4.42
CA TYR A 163 2.06 9.58 2.98
C TYR A 163 2.14 11.06 2.58
N PHE A 164 1.76 11.99 3.47
CA PHE A 164 1.62 13.43 3.11
C PHE A 164 2.42 14.39 3.99
N PHE A 165 2.79 13.99 5.21
CA PHE A 165 3.43 14.89 6.17
C PHE A 165 4.86 14.46 6.43
N SER A 166 5.82 15.21 5.91
CA SER A 166 7.16 15.20 6.50
C SER A 166 7.04 15.81 7.91
N PHE A 167 7.88 15.41 8.87
CA PHE A 167 7.88 15.84 10.29
C PHE A 167 7.16 14.95 11.31
N HIS A 168 7.79 13.81 11.63
CA HIS A 168 7.93 13.40 13.03
C HIS A 168 9.40 13.07 13.32
N PRO A 169 10.07 13.77 14.25
CA PRO A 169 11.48 13.50 14.62
C PRO A 169 11.73 12.15 15.29
N ARG A 170 10.68 11.33 15.53
CA ARG A 170 10.72 10.21 16.48
C ARG A 170 11.20 8.86 15.91
N GLU A 171 11.50 8.73 14.62
CA GLU A 171 11.86 7.42 14.03
C GLU A 171 13.08 7.45 13.09
N ILE A 172 14.11 8.24 13.41
CA ILE A 172 15.41 8.21 12.69
C ILE A 172 16.35 7.11 13.26
N VAL A 173 15.84 6.21 14.10
CA VAL A 173 16.63 5.09 14.62
C VAL A 173 16.26 3.81 13.88
N GLY A 174 16.70 3.71 12.62
CA GLY A 174 16.56 2.50 11.82
C GLY A 174 16.61 2.73 10.31
N ASP A 175 16.72 1.62 9.58
CA ASP A 175 16.74 1.41 8.12
C ASP A 175 15.47 1.91 7.35
N ASN A 176 14.75 2.90 7.89
CA ASN A 176 13.56 3.47 7.28
C ASN A 176 13.96 4.26 6.02
N GLN A 177 13.45 3.83 4.86
CA GLN A 177 13.61 4.56 3.61
C GLN A 177 12.71 5.79 3.72
N ASN A 178 13.28 6.90 4.17
CA ASN A 178 12.58 8.16 4.38
C ASN A 178 12.26 8.80 3.01
N LEU A 179 11.40 8.15 2.23
CA LEU A 179 10.98 8.57 0.90
C LEU A 179 10.23 9.89 0.99
N ASP A 180 10.39 10.75 -0.03
CA ASP A 180 9.67 12.00 -0.03
C ASP A 180 8.17 11.74 -0.21
N LYS A 181 7.40 12.31 0.70
CA LYS A 181 5.95 12.13 0.82
C LYS A 181 5.24 12.96 -0.25
N PHE A 182 4.02 12.57 -0.61
CA PHE A 182 3.19 13.37 -1.52
C PHE A 182 3.08 14.81 -1.01
N PRO A 183 2.93 15.79 -1.92
CA PRO A 183 2.66 17.17 -1.52
C PRO A 183 1.49 17.21 -0.54
N PHE A 184 1.64 17.86 0.61
CA PHE A 184 0.65 17.87 1.70
C PHE A 184 -0.79 18.11 1.21
N TRP A 185 -0.98 19.06 0.30
CA TRP A 185 -2.29 19.42 -0.26
C TRP A 185 -2.97 18.28 -1.04
N ALA A 186 -2.22 17.28 -1.49
CA ALA A 186 -2.76 16.07 -2.12
C ALA A 186 -3.72 15.29 -1.20
N ILE A 187 -3.61 15.46 0.13
CA ILE A 187 -4.50 14.82 1.11
C ILE A 187 -5.96 15.19 0.90
N ALA A 188 -6.26 16.45 0.57
CA ALA A 188 -7.63 16.90 0.34
C ALA A 188 -8.25 16.14 -0.85
N PHE A 189 -7.47 15.92 -1.90
CA PHE A 189 -7.88 15.17 -3.08
C PHE A 189 -7.98 13.67 -2.79
N LEU A 190 -7.11 13.11 -1.95
CA LEU A 190 -7.26 11.73 -1.48
C LEU A 190 -8.61 11.54 -0.77
N LEU A 191 -8.93 12.41 0.19
CA LEU A 191 -10.19 12.35 0.96
C LEU A 191 -11.41 12.51 0.06
N ILE A 192 -11.39 13.48 -0.87
CA ILE A 192 -12.46 13.66 -1.86
C ILE A 192 -12.59 12.43 -2.76
N GLY A 193 -11.46 11.86 -3.18
CA GLY A 193 -11.38 10.63 -3.97
C GLY A 193 -12.08 9.48 -3.26
N LEU A 194 -11.65 9.15 -2.04
CA LEU A 194 -12.24 8.10 -1.21
C LEU A 194 -13.74 8.32 -0.98
N PHE A 195 -14.14 9.54 -0.62
CA PHE A 195 -15.54 9.86 -0.35
C PHE A 195 -16.43 9.72 -1.60
N LYS A 196 -15.95 10.17 -2.76
CA LYS A 196 -16.72 10.13 -4.02
C LYS A 196 -16.62 8.78 -4.75
N MET A 197 -15.62 7.96 -4.46
CA MET A 197 -15.52 6.58 -4.97
C MET A 197 -16.68 5.70 -4.50
N ARG A 198 -17.27 6.00 -3.33
CA ARG A 198 -18.45 5.31 -2.79
C ARG A 198 -19.68 5.33 -3.72
N ARG A 199 -19.73 6.26 -4.68
CA ARG A 199 -20.93 6.51 -5.52
C ARG A 199 -20.82 6.06 -6.98
N LEU A 200 -19.74 5.41 -7.42
CA LEU A 200 -19.54 5.20 -8.86
C LEU A 200 -18.95 3.83 -9.25
N LYS A 201 -19.43 3.38 -10.42
CA LYS A 201 -18.90 2.44 -11.44
C LYS A 201 -17.87 1.37 -10.99
N ARG A 202 -18.00 0.19 -11.59
CA ARG A 202 -17.13 -1.00 -11.50
C ARG A 202 -15.61 -0.74 -11.28
N ARG A 203 -15.03 0.29 -11.90
CA ARG A 203 -13.60 0.66 -11.79
C ARG A 203 -13.18 1.19 -10.40
N ASP A 204 -14.01 2.01 -9.75
CA ASP A 204 -13.62 2.65 -8.48
C ASP A 204 -13.61 1.63 -7.33
N TRP A 205 -14.56 0.69 -7.38
CA TRP A 205 -14.58 -0.50 -6.52
C TRP A 205 -13.30 -1.34 -6.64
N PHE A 206 -12.80 -1.53 -7.85
CA PHE A 206 -11.57 -2.29 -8.06
C PHE A 206 -10.36 -1.64 -7.38
N LEU A 207 -10.23 -0.31 -7.47
CA LEU A 207 -9.15 0.41 -6.80
C LEU A 207 -9.23 0.29 -5.28
N LEU A 208 -10.44 0.38 -4.71
CA LEU A 208 -10.65 0.18 -3.28
C LEU A 208 -10.24 -1.23 -2.84
N ILE A 209 -10.61 -2.26 -3.60
CA ILE A 209 -10.24 -3.66 -3.30
C ILE A 209 -8.72 -3.82 -3.28
N ILE A 210 -8.02 -3.33 -4.30
CA ILE A 210 -6.54 -3.39 -4.33
C ILE A 210 -5.96 -2.67 -3.11
N LEU A 211 -6.40 -1.44 -2.85
CA LEU A 211 -5.88 -0.64 -1.74
C LEU A 211 -6.07 -1.37 -0.40
N THR A 212 -7.27 -1.88 -0.14
CA THR A 212 -7.55 -2.63 1.09
C THR A 212 -6.75 -3.92 1.20
N ALA A 213 -6.62 -4.68 0.11
CA ALA A 213 -5.87 -5.93 0.11
C ALA A 213 -4.37 -5.69 0.35
N LEU A 214 -3.82 -4.59 -0.18
CA LEU A 214 -2.44 -4.21 0.08
C LEU A 214 -2.21 -3.79 1.53
N ILE A 215 -3.09 -2.95 2.09
CA ILE A 215 -3.00 -2.55 3.50
C ILE A 215 -3.04 -3.80 4.40
N ILE A 216 -3.96 -4.74 4.15
CA ILE A 216 -4.04 -6.00 4.90
C ILE A 216 -2.75 -6.82 4.74
N ASN A 217 -2.26 -7.00 3.52
CA ASN A 217 -1.03 -7.76 3.27
C ASN A 217 0.17 -7.15 4.02
N LEU A 218 0.36 -5.85 3.90
CA LEU A 218 1.47 -5.13 4.53
C LEU A 218 1.35 -5.13 6.06
N SER A 219 0.13 -5.12 6.61
CA SER A 219 -0.09 -5.17 8.06
C SER A 219 0.43 -6.45 8.72
N ILE A 220 0.50 -7.55 7.96
CA ILE A 220 0.95 -8.86 8.45
C ILE A 220 2.48 -9.00 8.42
N LEU A 221 3.20 -8.03 7.85
CA LEU A 221 4.65 -8.06 7.76
C LEU A 221 5.33 -7.66 9.06
N ALA A 222 6.50 -8.23 9.35
CA ALA A 222 7.31 -7.82 10.48
C ALA A 222 7.85 -6.38 10.31
N LYS A 223 8.13 -5.97 9.06
CA LYS A 223 8.54 -4.62 8.68
C LYS A 223 7.92 -4.27 7.33
N PHE A 224 7.16 -3.18 7.26
CA PHE A 224 6.46 -2.78 6.03
C PHE A 224 7.09 -1.58 5.31
N ASP A 225 7.98 -0.82 5.97
CA ASP A 225 8.54 0.48 5.53
C ASP A 225 9.22 0.51 4.14
N ARG A 226 9.62 -0.64 3.58
CA ARG A 226 10.20 -0.72 2.23
C ARG A 226 9.24 -1.29 1.19
N HIS A 227 8.11 -1.80 1.64
CA HIS A 227 7.11 -2.49 0.83
C HIS A 227 5.84 -1.67 0.64
N ASP A 228 5.69 -0.58 1.39
CA ASP A 228 4.62 0.40 1.26
C ASP A 228 4.65 1.18 -0.06
N LEU A 229 5.78 1.20 -0.79
CA LEU A 229 5.85 1.71 -2.17
C LEU A 229 4.82 1.05 -3.11
N VAL A 230 4.37 -0.16 -2.79
CA VAL A 230 3.32 -0.85 -3.55
C VAL A 230 1.96 -0.15 -3.41
N LEU A 231 1.73 0.60 -2.33
CA LEU A 231 0.53 1.42 -2.14
C LEU A 231 0.53 2.68 -3.00
N TYR A 232 1.68 3.07 -3.54
CA TYR A 232 1.85 4.29 -4.32
C TYR A 232 0.81 4.46 -5.43
N LEU A 233 0.80 3.53 -6.39
CA LEU A 233 -0.03 3.67 -7.57
C LEU A 233 -1.53 3.66 -7.19
N PRO A 234 -2.02 2.75 -6.33
CA PRO A 234 -3.38 2.84 -5.79
C PRO A 234 -3.69 4.20 -5.17
N LEU A 235 -2.83 4.73 -4.29
CA LEU A 235 -3.03 6.04 -3.65
C LEU A 235 -3.06 7.19 -4.68
N SER A 236 -2.09 7.24 -5.58
CA SER A 236 -2.04 8.22 -6.67
C SER A 236 -3.31 8.20 -7.52
N LEU A 237 -3.83 7.02 -7.86
CA LEU A 237 -5.07 6.89 -8.63
C LEU A 237 -6.30 7.40 -7.84
N VAL A 238 -6.34 7.22 -6.52
CA VAL A 238 -7.39 7.79 -5.67
C VAL A 238 -7.28 9.32 -5.63
N ILE A 239 -6.07 9.87 -5.46
CA ILE A 239 -5.81 11.32 -5.49
C ILE A 239 -6.25 11.91 -6.84
N ILE A 240 -5.85 11.30 -7.96
CA ILE A 240 -6.22 11.73 -9.31
C ILE A 240 -7.73 11.66 -9.52
N SER A 241 -8.40 10.63 -8.98
CA SER A 241 -9.86 10.54 -9.00
C SER A 241 -10.49 11.73 -8.28
N GLY A 242 -9.98 12.10 -7.09
CA GLY A 242 -10.41 13.28 -6.34
C GLY A 242 -10.14 14.59 -7.09
N LEU A 243 -8.97 14.75 -7.69
CA LEU A 243 -8.58 15.91 -8.50
C LEU A 243 -9.57 16.13 -9.64
N ARG A 244 -9.91 15.08 -10.40
CA ARG A 244 -10.87 15.17 -11.52
C ARG A 244 -12.28 15.55 -11.07
N LYS A 245 -12.62 15.34 -9.80
CA LYS A 245 -13.91 15.76 -9.22
C LYS A 245 -13.92 17.22 -8.78
N LEU A 246 -12.77 17.88 -8.73
CA LEU A 246 -12.63 19.32 -8.52
C LEU A 246 -12.29 19.97 -9.87
N SER A 247 -13.31 20.50 -10.54
CA SER A 247 -13.17 21.13 -11.86
C SER A 247 -12.70 22.59 -11.81
N SER A 248 -12.34 23.13 -10.64
CA SER A 248 -11.93 24.53 -10.52
C SER A 248 -10.49 24.73 -11.01
N SER A 249 -10.32 25.47 -12.09
CA SER A 249 -9.01 25.78 -12.68
C SER A 249 -8.06 26.46 -11.69
N TRP A 250 -8.56 27.34 -10.82
CA TRP A 250 -7.75 28.04 -9.82
C TRP A 250 -7.11 27.07 -8.82
N VAL A 251 -7.89 26.12 -8.29
CA VAL A 251 -7.40 25.10 -7.36
C VAL A 251 -6.29 24.26 -8.00
N GLN A 252 -6.47 23.92 -9.28
CA GLN A 252 -5.49 23.15 -10.01
C GLN A 252 -4.20 23.95 -10.28
N ILE A 253 -4.28 25.26 -10.58
CA ILE A 253 -3.10 26.13 -10.75
C ILE A 253 -2.30 26.21 -9.44
N VAL A 254 -2.99 26.45 -8.31
CA VAL A 254 -2.34 26.51 -6.99
C VAL A 254 -1.66 25.18 -6.67
N LEU A 255 -2.33 24.05 -6.91
CA LEU A 255 -1.75 22.73 -6.71
C LEU A 255 -0.50 22.53 -7.59
N LEU A 256 -0.54 22.96 -8.85
CA LEU A 256 0.58 22.83 -9.77
C LEU A 256 1.81 23.61 -9.26
N LEU A 257 1.61 24.86 -8.83
CA LEU A 257 2.69 25.67 -8.25
C LEU A 257 3.31 25.01 -7.02
N ILE A 258 2.49 24.50 -6.11
CA ILE A 258 2.95 23.81 -4.90
C ILE A 258 3.72 22.53 -5.28
N THR A 259 3.17 21.71 -6.18
CA THR A 259 3.86 20.49 -6.63
C THR A 259 5.19 20.79 -7.32
N ALA A 260 5.27 21.88 -8.09
CA ALA A 260 6.50 22.30 -8.75
C ALA A 260 7.59 22.69 -7.73
N VAL A 261 7.22 23.40 -6.65
CA VAL A 261 8.15 23.73 -5.55
C VAL A 261 8.66 22.46 -4.86
N GLU A 262 7.78 21.49 -4.59
CA GLU A 262 8.20 20.22 -3.97
C GLU A 262 9.11 19.41 -4.90
N TYR A 263 8.86 19.41 -6.22
CA TYR A 263 9.76 18.78 -7.19
C TYR A 263 11.13 19.45 -7.24
N LEU A 264 11.18 20.79 -7.23
CA LEU A 264 12.45 21.51 -7.18
C LEU A 264 13.22 21.17 -5.90
N ARG A 265 12.54 21.18 -4.75
CA ARG A 265 13.12 20.78 -3.46
C ARG A 265 13.68 19.35 -3.51
N LEU A 266 12.96 18.44 -4.14
CA LEU A 266 13.37 17.05 -4.31
C LEU A 266 14.63 16.93 -5.18
N ILE A 267 14.66 17.62 -6.32
CA ILE A 267 15.85 17.64 -7.20
C ILE A 267 17.04 18.23 -6.44
N PHE A 268 16.90 19.37 -5.76
CA PHE A 268 17.99 19.99 -5.00
C PHE A 268 18.49 19.15 -3.81
N ARG A 269 17.69 18.21 -3.30
CA ARG A 269 18.11 17.33 -2.21
C ARG A 269 19.03 16.20 -2.69
N TYR A 270 18.82 15.69 -3.90
CA TYR A 270 19.54 14.52 -4.43
C TYR A 270 20.48 14.84 -5.61
N ALA A 271 20.50 16.07 -6.11
CA ALA A 271 21.50 16.58 -7.05
C ALA A 271 22.77 17.01 -6.31
#